data_AF-A0A846D0S7-F1
#
_entry.id   AF-A0A846D0S7-F1
#
_cell.length_a   1.000
_cell.length_b   1.000
_cell.length_c   1.000
_cell.angle_alpha   90.00
_cell.angle_beta   90.00
_cell.angle_gamma   90.00
#
_symmetry.space_group_name_H-M   'P 1'
#
loop_
_entity.id
_entity.type
_entity.pdbx_description
1 polymer ?
#
loop_
_entity_poly.entity_id
_entity_poly.type
_entity_poly.pdbx_seq_one_letter_code
_entity_poly.pdbx_strand_id
1 'polypeptide(L)'
;MGRVLQFLYCVENNASGGESIVVDGYRVARDFRQNHPEYFNTLAETPIHFKQFDLHSQYYLCNINPILKLNQKGEVSEIYFSHKNCKPNLKFDKVESFYEAYKTFFNYLKSPDYQYCSRLKAGDCLVEQNFRILHGRTAYDANYGTRHLEGVFLDWDYCKGRHNFKQFQHLYLEK
;
A
#
# COMPACT_ATOMS: atom_id res chain seq x y z
N MET A 1 -11.26 5.93 3.50
CA MET A 1 -11.50 5.33 2.17
C MET A 1 -11.54 3.82 2.36
N GLY A 2 -12.47 3.11 1.73
CA GLY A 2 -12.54 1.64 1.80
C GLY A 2 -11.31 0.96 1.20
N ARG A 3 -11.26 -0.36 1.24
CA ARG A 3 -10.21 -1.11 0.55
C ARG A 3 -10.35 -0.92 -0.95
N VAL A 4 -9.28 -0.52 -1.62
CA VAL A 4 -9.27 -0.27 -3.08
C VAL A 4 -8.25 -1.15 -3.78
N LEU A 5 -8.57 -1.48 -5.03
CA LEU A 5 -7.58 -1.88 -6.03
C LEU A 5 -7.00 -0.63 -6.67
N GLN A 6 -5.70 -0.66 -6.94
CA GLN A 6 -5.03 0.33 -7.76
C GLN A 6 -4.62 -0.32 -9.08
N PHE A 7 -4.89 0.39 -10.17
CA PHE A 7 -4.44 0.05 -11.51
C PHE A 7 -3.44 1.10 -11.94
N LEU A 8 -2.30 0.67 -12.44
CA LEU A 8 -1.27 1.50 -13.05
C LEU A 8 -1.03 1.00 -14.47
N TYR A 9 -1.67 1.67 -15.43
CA TYR A 9 -1.53 1.38 -16.85
C TYR A 9 -0.34 2.14 -17.42
N CYS A 10 0.56 1.43 -18.10
CA CYS A 10 1.72 2.04 -18.73
C CYS A 10 1.38 2.48 -20.14
N VAL A 11 1.21 3.79 -20.33
CA VAL A 11 1.01 4.40 -21.65
C VAL A 11 2.32 4.39 -22.42
N GLU A 12 3.41 4.81 -21.76
CA GLU A 12 4.73 4.90 -22.37
C GLU A 12 5.83 4.79 -21.29
N ASN A 13 6.93 4.09 -21.59
CA ASN A 13 8.08 4.01 -20.70
C ASN A 13 9.40 3.87 -21.47
N ASN A 14 9.85 5.00 -22.01
CA ASN A 14 11.09 5.16 -22.77
C ASN A 14 12.25 5.70 -21.90
N ALA A 15 12.00 6.04 -20.63
CA ALA A 15 13.03 6.50 -19.69
C ALA A 15 13.96 5.37 -19.22
N SER A 16 15.24 5.66 -19.00
CA SER A 16 16.17 4.69 -18.37
C SER A 16 15.87 4.57 -16.86
N GLY A 17 15.82 3.32 -16.35
CA GLY A 17 15.39 3.02 -14.98
C GLY A 17 13.87 3.07 -14.79
N GLY A 18 13.40 3.34 -13.57
CA GLY A 18 11.98 3.52 -13.26
C GLY A 18 11.17 2.22 -13.22
N GLU A 19 11.86 1.10 -12.95
CA GLU A 19 11.27 -0.19 -12.62
C GLU A 19 10.28 -0.04 -11.47
N SER A 20 9.12 -0.66 -11.61
CA SER A 20 8.14 -0.76 -10.55
C SER A 20 8.65 -1.74 -9.49
N ILE A 21 8.49 -1.36 -8.23
CA ILE A 21 8.81 -2.19 -7.07
C ILE A 21 7.49 -2.49 -6.37
N VAL A 22 7.23 -3.75 -6.07
CA VAL A 22 6.07 -4.18 -5.27
C VAL A 22 6.51 -5.06 -4.12
N VAL A 23 5.82 -4.95 -2.99
CA VAL A 23 6.10 -5.67 -1.75
C VAL A 23 4.80 -6.20 -1.17
N ASP A 24 4.75 -7.50 -0.87
CA ASP A 24 3.64 -8.07 -0.10
C ASP A 24 3.76 -7.68 1.37
N GLY A 25 3.06 -6.62 1.75
CA GLY A 25 3.09 -6.09 3.11
C GLY A 25 2.59 -7.09 4.15
N TYR A 26 1.74 -8.05 3.80
CA TYR A 26 1.28 -9.07 4.76
C TYR A 26 2.39 -10.07 5.08
N ARG A 27 3.18 -10.47 4.06
CA ARG A 27 4.37 -11.30 4.27
C ARG A 27 5.36 -10.58 5.19
N VAL A 28 5.66 -9.32 4.87
CA VAL A 28 6.57 -8.50 5.67
C VAL A 28 6.08 -8.36 7.11
N ALA A 29 4.80 -8.01 7.29
CA ALA A 29 4.23 -7.81 8.62
C ALA A 29 4.22 -9.10 9.46
N ARG A 30 4.08 -10.28 8.83
CA ARG A 30 4.20 -11.57 9.52
C ARG A 30 5.61 -11.80 10.05
N ASP A 31 6.64 -11.63 9.23
CA ASP A 31 8.04 -11.80 9.68
C ASP A 31 8.42 -10.74 10.70
N PHE A 32 8.01 -9.50 10.46
CA PHE A 32 8.25 -8.39 11.38
C PHE A 32 7.64 -8.67 12.77
N ARG A 33 6.43 -9.25 12.82
CA ARG A 33 5.79 -9.67 14.08
C ARG A 33 6.58 -10.75 14.80
N GLN A 34 7.12 -11.72 14.06
CA GLN A 34 7.89 -12.82 14.64
C GLN A 34 9.23 -12.34 15.20
N ASN A 35 9.92 -11.45 14.47
CA ASN A 35 11.26 -11.01 14.82
C ASN A 35 11.28 -9.81 15.77
N HIS A 36 10.26 -8.95 15.73
CA HIS A 36 10.16 -7.71 16.52
C HIS A 36 8.74 -7.50 17.07
N PRO A 37 8.24 -8.37 17.98
CA PRO A 37 6.86 -8.32 18.47
C PRO A 37 6.50 -6.98 19.14
N GLU A 38 7.41 -6.37 19.89
CA GLU A 38 7.16 -5.07 20.55
C GLU A 38 7.03 -3.91 19.54
N TYR A 39 7.88 -3.90 18.52
CA TYR A 39 7.78 -2.94 17.43
C TYR A 39 6.53 -3.17 16.59
N PHE A 40 6.15 -4.43 16.36
CA PHE A 40 4.89 -4.76 15.72
C PHE A 40 3.70 -4.16 16.47
N ASN A 41 3.62 -4.37 17.80
CA ASN A 41 2.55 -3.82 18.62
C ASN A 41 2.54 -2.29 18.57
N THR A 42 3.71 -1.66 18.65
CA THR A 42 3.84 -0.20 18.51
C THR A 42 3.22 0.30 17.21
N LEU A 43 3.50 -0.35 16.07
CA LEU A 43 2.95 0.04 14.76
C LEU A 43 1.49 -0.37 14.54
N ALA A 44 0.99 -1.37 15.29
CA ALA A 44 -0.38 -1.85 15.22
C ALA A 44 -1.35 -1.08 16.12
N GLU A 45 -0.85 -0.47 17.20
CA GLU A 45 -1.66 0.21 18.21
C GLU A 45 -1.60 1.73 18.10
N THR A 46 -0.48 2.28 17.62
CA THR A 46 -0.30 3.74 17.57
C THR A 46 -1.20 4.36 16.49
N PRO A 47 -2.17 5.21 16.84
CA PRO A 47 -3.00 5.89 15.85
C PRO A 47 -2.19 6.99 15.13
N ILE A 48 -2.17 6.95 13.81
CA ILE A 48 -1.45 7.91 12.98
C ILE A 48 -2.42 8.65 12.07
N HIS A 49 -2.25 9.97 11.96
CA HIS A 49 -2.98 10.76 10.96
C HIS A 49 -2.32 10.58 9.59
N PHE A 50 -3.09 10.09 8.63
CA PHE A 50 -2.75 10.09 7.22
C PHE A 50 -3.49 11.23 6.54
N LYS A 51 -2.77 12.30 6.20
CA LYS A 51 -3.33 13.54 5.65
C LYS A 51 -2.87 13.72 4.20
N GLN A 52 -3.82 13.96 3.32
CA GLN A 52 -3.59 14.39 1.95
C GLN A 52 -4.37 15.67 1.71
N PHE A 53 -3.67 16.69 1.24
CA PHE A 53 -4.23 17.97 0.83
C PHE A 53 -3.73 18.26 -0.57
N ASP A 54 -4.66 18.49 -1.50
CA ASP A 54 -4.35 18.88 -2.87
C ASP A 54 -5.21 20.08 -3.26
N LEU A 55 -4.53 21.19 -3.56
CA LEU A 55 -5.17 22.44 -3.93
C LEU A 55 -5.78 22.37 -5.33
N HIS A 56 -5.13 21.65 -6.25
CA HIS A 56 -5.57 21.60 -7.65
C HIS A 56 -6.92 20.89 -7.79
N SER A 57 -7.06 19.73 -7.17
CA SER A 57 -8.33 18.97 -7.15
C SER A 57 -9.31 19.43 -6.05
N GLN A 58 -8.98 20.45 -5.25
CA GLN A 58 -9.74 20.88 -4.08
C GLN A 58 -10.07 19.72 -3.12
N TYR A 59 -9.07 18.85 -2.89
CA TYR A 59 -9.24 17.60 -2.18
C TYR A 59 -8.54 17.63 -0.82
N TYR A 60 -9.27 17.24 0.22
CA TYR A 60 -8.71 17.01 1.55
C TYR A 60 -9.20 15.68 2.13
N LEU A 61 -8.24 14.87 2.58
CA LEU A 61 -8.49 13.61 3.27
C LEU A 61 -7.64 13.56 4.54
N CYS A 62 -8.27 13.17 5.64
CA CYS A 62 -7.60 12.87 6.90
C CYS A 62 -8.20 11.58 7.47
N ASN A 63 -7.42 10.51 7.50
CA ASN A 63 -7.80 9.26 8.16
C ASN A 63 -6.89 9.01 9.35
N ILE A 64 -7.42 8.40 10.41
CA ILE A 64 -6.64 7.97 11.56
C ILE A 64 -6.61 6.45 11.56
N ASN A 65 -5.45 5.87 11.35
CA ASN A 65 -5.24 4.42 11.40
C ASN A 65 -3.86 4.11 11.98
N PRO A 66 -3.66 2.95 12.60
CA PRO A 66 -2.31 2.42 12.80
C PRO A 66 -1.68 2.05 11.46
N ILE A 67 -0.36 1.90 11.43
CA ILE A 67 0.36 1.46 10.23
C ILE A 67 -0.02 0.01 9.90
N LEU A 68 -0.12 -0.84 10.92
CA LEU A 68 -0.48 -2.26 10.80
C LEU A 68 -1.87 -2.49 11.38
N LYS A 69 -2.92 -2.28 10.58
CA LYS A 69 -4.29 -2.45 11.05
C LYS A 69 -4.66 -3.92 11.16
N LEU A 70 -5.21 -4.32 12.30
CA LEU A 70 -5.61 -5.70 12.58
C LEU A 70 -7.11 -5.91 12.38
N ASN A 71 -7.51 -7.10 11.94
CA ASN A 71 -8.90 -7.56 12.00
C ASN A 71 -9.24 -8.10 13.40
N GLN A 72 -10.50 -8.55 13.57
CA GLN A 72 -10.99 -9.14 14.83
C GLN A 72 -10.26 -10.43 15.24
N LYS A 73 -9.50 -11.07 14.35
CA LYS A 73 -8.70 -12.26 14.61
C LYS A 73 -7.24 -11.92 14.97
N GLY A 74 -6.88 -10.64 15.03
CA GLY A 74 -5.50 -10.20 15.27
C GLY A 74 -4.57 -10.34 14.05
N GLU A 75 -5.12 -10.59 12.87
CA GLU A 75 -4.36 -10.68 11.62
C GLU A 75 -4.28 -9.30 10.96
N VAL A 76 -3.17 -8.99 10.29
CA VAL A 76 -3.05 -7.74 9.52
C VAL A 76 -4.06 -7.76 8.38
N SER A 77 -4.94 -6.77 8.36
CA SER A 77 -6.02 -6.65 7.37
C SER A 77 -5.84 -5.48 6.41
N GLU A 78 -5.09 -4.47 6.81
CA GLU A 78 -4.77 -3.30 6.00
C GLU A 78 -3.41 -2.72 6.46
N ILE A 79 -2.62 -2.19 5.53
CA ILE A 79 -1.36 -1.51 5.82
C ILE A 79 -1.46 -0.07 5.34
N TYR A 80 -1.22 0.86 6.26
CA TYR A 80 -1.18 2.29 5.98
C TYR A 80 0.28 2.76 6.05
N PHE A 81 0.92 2.92 4.89
CA PHE A 81 2.31 3.33 4.83
C PHE A 81 2.54 4.32 3.69
N SER A 82 2.83 5.59 4.02
CA SER A 82 3.12 6.64 3.04
C SER A 82 4.03 7.67 3.67
N HIS A 83 5.22 7.88 3.10
CA HIS A 83 6.13 8.91 3.61
C HIS A 83 5.52 10.32 3.51
N LYS A 84 4.81 10.62 2.41
CA LYS A 84 4.23 11.95 2.17
C LYS A 84 3.08 12.25 3.14
N ASN A 85 2.20 11.27 3.33
CA ASN A 85 0.91 11.48 3.99
C ASN A 85 0.92 11.12 5.49
N CYS A 86 1.90 10.36 5.97
CA CYS A 86 2.04 10.02 7.40
C CYS A 86 2.39 11.26 8.22
N LYS A 87 1.56 11.59 9.22
CA LYS A 87 1.73 12.70 10.17
C LYS A 87 1.51 12.18 11.61
N PRO A 88 2.53 11.54 12.22
CA PRO A 88 2.45 11.12 13.62
C PRO A 88 2.25 12.32 14.54
N ASN A 89 1.33 12.22 15.49
CA ASN A 89 1.13 13.19 16.57
C ASN A 89 1.26 12.46 17.90
N LEU A 90 2.50 12.31 18.36
CA LEU A 90 2.86 11.42 19.46
C LEU A 90 3.24 12.23 20.70
N LYS A 91 3.00 11.67 21.88
CA LYS A 91 3.62 12.17 23.12
C LYS A 91 5.13 12.01 23.03
N PHE A 92 5.88 12.95 23.59
CA PHE A 92 7.34 13.02 23.48
C PHE A 92 8.02 11.70 23.89
N ASP A 93 7.57 11.08 24.98
CA ASP A 93 8.07 9.80 25.52
C ASP A 93 7.80 8.59 24.60
N LYS A 94 6.97 8.73 23.57
CA LYS A 94 6.65 7.69 22.59
C LYS A 94 7.29 7.92 21.22
N VAL A 95 7.93 9.07 21.00
CA VAL A 95 8.50 9.43 19.70
C VAL A 95 9.61 8.47 19.30
N GLU A 96 10.57 8.23 20.19
CA GLU A 96 11.75 7.40 19.90
C GLU A 96 11.35 5.96 19.55
N SER A 97 10.62 5.29 20.44
CA SER A 97 10.18 3.90 20.24
C SER A 97 9.32 3.73 18.98
N PHE A 98 8.45 4.70 18.67
CA PHE A 98 7.69 4.68 17.42
C PHE A 98 8.61 4.76 16.19
N TYR A 99 9.58 5.67 16.18
CA TYR A 99 10.47 5.84 15.01
C TYR A 99 11.47 4.69 14.86
N GLU A 100 11.90 4.05 15.95
CA GLU A 100 12.67 2.80 15.89
C GLU A 100 11.87 1.67 15.22
N ALA A 101 10.62 1.47 15.66
CA ALA A 101 9.74 0.48 15.07
C ALA A 101 9.46 0.80 13.59
N TYR A 102 9.15 2.07 13.28
CA TYR A 102 8.88 2.55 11.93
C TYR A 102 10.07 2.33 10.99
N LYS A 103 11.28 2.72 11.42
CA LYS A 103 12.52 2.55 10.65
C LYS A 103 12.83 1.08 10.43
N THR A 104 12.66 0.24 11.45
CA THR A 104 12.91 -1.19 11.34
C THR A 104 11.95 -1.83 10.33
N PHE A 105 10.65 -1.51 10.41
CA PHE A 105 9.66 -1.98 9.43
C PHE A 105 9.99 -1.49 8.01
N PHE A 106 10.40 -0.22 7.87
CA PHE A 106 10.82 0.33 6.58
C PHE A 106 12.03 -0.40 5.99
N ASN A 107 12.98 -0.84 6.81
CA ASN A 107 14.11 -1.63 6.36
C ASN A 107 13.68 -3.01 5.82
N TYR A 108 12.66 -3.65 6.41
CA TYR A 108 12.09 -4.87 5.83
C TYR A 108 11.49 -4.59 4.46
N LEU A 109 10.68 -3.52 4.33
CA LEU A 109 10.09 -3.12 3.04
C LEU A 109 11.15 -2.80 1.97
N LYS A 110 12.36 -2.41 2.40
CA LYS A 110 13.51 -2.13 1.52
C LYS A 110 14.40 -3.34 1.24
N SER A 111 14.26 -4.44 1.97
CA SER A 111 15.12 -5.60 1.76
C SER A 111 14.79 -6.26 0.40
N PRO A 112 15.82 -6.61 -0.40
CA PRO A 112 15.65 -7.37 -1.64
C PRO A 112 14.88 -8.68 -1.45
N ASP A 113 14.90 -9.26 -0.24
CA ASP A 113 14.18 -10.50 0.07
C ASP A 113 12.65 -10.36 -0.03
N TYR A 114 12.12 -9.14 0.03
CA TYR A 114 10.69 -8.84 -0.06
C TYR A 114 10.30 -8.06 -1.30
N GLN A 115 11.25 -7.52 -2.06
CA GLN A 115 10.98 -6.68 -3.22
C GLN A 115 10.91 -7.50 -4.49
N TYR A 116 9.78 -7.37 -5.20
CA TYR A 116 9.69 -7.77 -6.59
C TYR A 116 9.83 -6.53 -7.48
N CYS A 117 10.83 -6.55 -8.35
CA CYS A 117 11.16 -5.45 -9.23
C CYS A 117 10.89 -5.86 -10.68
N SER A 118 10.09 -5.08 -11.40
CA SER A 118 9.80 -5.33 -12.81
C SER A 118 9.59 -4.03 -13.57
N ARG A 119 10.02 -4.02 -14.84
CA ARG A 119 9.76 -2.90 -15.74
C ARG A 119 8.40 -3.07 -16.42
N LEU A 120 7.53 -2.09 -16.27
CA LEU A 120 6.30 -1.99 -17.06
C LEU A 120 6.61 -1.45 -18.45
N LYS A 121 6.21 -2.18 -19.48
CA LYS A 121 6.26 -1.78 -20.90
C LYS A 121 4.95 -1.10 -21.28
N ALA A 122 4.98 -0.35 -22.38
CA ALA A 122 3.75 0.23 -22.93
C ALA A 122 2.70 -0.86 -23.18
N GLY A 123 1.48 -0.66 -22.68
CA GLY A 123 0.39 -1.64 -22.70
C GLY A 123 0.28 -2.53 -21.45
N ASP A 124 1.32 -2.59 -20.60
CA ASP A 124 1.24 -3.35 -19.35
C ASP A 124 0.34 -2.62 -18.34
N CYS A 125 -0.38 -3.40 -17.52
CA CYS A 125 -1.18 -2.87 -16.41
C CYS A 125 -0.82 -3.61 -15.12
N LEU A 126 -0.31 -2.87 -14.14
CA LEU A 126 -0.06 -3.37 -12.80
C LEU A 126 -1.31 -3.17 -11.96
N VAL A 127 -1.85 -4.26 -11.40
CA VAL A 127 -3.05 -4.25 -10.56
C VAL A 127 -2.70 -4.73 -9.16
N GLU A 128 -3.02 -3.94 -8.16
CA GLU A 128 -2.60 -4.17 -6.79
C GLU A 128 -3.74 -3.99 -5.80
N GLN A 129 -3.77 -4.83 -4.77
CA GLN A 129 -4.56 -4.59 -3.57
C GLN A 129 -3.86 -3.52 -2.73
N ASN A 130 -4.22 -2.25 -2.89
CA ASN A 130 -3.52 -1.11 -2.27
C ASN A 130 -3.56 -1.10 -0.72
N PHE A 131 -4.39 -1.95 -0.11
CA PHE A 131 -4.42 -2.17 1.34
C PHE A 131 -3.43 -3.25 1.82
N ARG A 132 -2.77 -3.97 0.92
CA ARG A 132 -1.84 -5.07 1.20
C ARG A 132 -0.49 -4.87 0.53
N ILE A 133 -0.52 -4.59 -0.77
CA ILE A 133 0.66 -4.44 -1.60
C ILE A 133 1.15 -3.00 -1.46
N LEU A 134 2.40 -2.85 -1.02
CA LEU A 134 3.09 -1.56 -1.10
C LEU A 134 3.82 -1.51 -2.42
N HIS A 135 3.87 -0.32 -3.02
CA HIS A 135 4.56 -0.11 -4.28
C HIS A 135 5.45 1.13 -4.23
N GLY A 136 6.40 1.13 -5.15
CA GLY A 136 7.30 2.23 -5.41
C GLY A 136 7.94 2.07 -6.78
N ARG A 137 9.01 2.81 -7.00
CA ARG A 137 9.84 2.66 -8.20
C ARG A 137 11.30 2.95 -7.89
N THR A 138 12.18 2.41 -8.72
CA THR A 138 13.57 2.86 -8.77
C THR A 138 13.66 4.30 -9.30
N ALA A 139 14.84 4.90 -9.15
CA ALA A 139 15.15 6.15 -9.79
C ALA A 139 15.11 5.99 -11.32
N TYR A 140 14.75 7.05 -12.03
CA TYR A 140 14.88 7.13 -13.49
C TYR A 140 15.39 8.51 -13.86
N ASP A 141 16.03 8.61 -15.02
CA ASP A 141 16.49 9.88 -15.54
C ASP A 141 15.39 10.52 -16.41
N ALA A 142 14.87 11.66 -15.94
CA ALA A 142 13.82 12.41 -16.63
C ALA A 142 14.34 13.17 -17.86
N ASN A 143 15.65 13.32 -18.02
CA ASN A 143 16.24 13.99 -19.19
C ASN A 143 16.43 13.05 -20.39
N TYR A 144 16.38 11.74 -20.17
CA TYR A 144 16.63 10.72 -21.20
C TYR A 144 15.43 9.79 -21.38
N GLY A 145 14.31 10.36 -21.80
CA GLY A 145 13.11 9.63 -22.22
C GLY A 145 11.86 9.98 -21.42
N THR A 146 10.69 9.58 -21.94
CA THR A 146 9.38 9.82 -21.36
C THR A 146 8.90 8.62 -20.55
N ARG A 147 8.18 8.87 -19.45
CA ARG A 147 7.49 7.83 -18.67
C ARG A 147 6.12 8.34 -18.25
N HIS A 148 5.08 7.74 -18.81
CA HIS A 148 3.68 8.08 -18.54
C HIS A 148 2.92 6.84 -18.08
N LEU A 149 2.45 6.90 -16.82
CA LEU A 149 1.52 5.93 -16.26
C LEU A 149 0.19 6.63 -15.94
N GLU A 150 -0.92 5.98 -16.25
CA GLU A 150 -2.23 6.41 -15.81
C GLU A 150 -2.70 5.54 -14.64
N GLY A 151 -3.18 6.21 -13.58
CA GLY A 151 -3.61 5.56 -12.35
C GLY A 151 -5.12 5.66 -12.15
N VAL A 152 -5.76 4.54 -11.81
CA VAL A 152 -7.17 4.52 -11.39
C VAL A 152 -7.37 3.62 -10.18
N PHE A 153 -8.33 3.98 -9.35
CA PHE A 153 -8.72 3.20 -8.17
C PHE A 153 -10.12 2.62 -8.36
N LEU A 154 -10.32 1.40 -7.90
CA LEU A 154 -11.63 0.73 -7.89
C LEU A 154 -11.89 0.13 -6.52
N ASP A 155 -13.12 0.25 -6.03
CA ASP A 155 -13.51 -0.34 -4.75
C ASP A 155 -13.37 -1.87 -4.77
N TRP A 156 -12.74 -2.43 -3.74
CA TRP A 156 -12.49 -3.87 -3.64
C TRP A 156 -13.78 -4.67 -3.46
N ASP A 157 -14.76 -4.14 -2.72
CA ASP A 157 -16.02 -4.81 -2.47
C ASP A 157 -16.88 -4.87 -3.75
N TYR A 158 -16.78 -3.87 -4.63
CA TYR A 158 -17.37 -3.94 -5.97
C TYR A 158 -16.82 -5.13 -6.78
N CYS A 159 -15.50 -5.27 -6.86
CA CYS A 159 -14.86 -6.39 -7.56
C CYS A 159 -15.24 -7.75 -6.99
N LYS A 160 -15.19 -7.89 -5.66
CA LYS A 160 -15.60 -9.11 -4.98
C LYS A 160 -17.07 -9.42 -5.23
N GLY A 161 -17.97 -8.44 -5.14
CA GLY A 161 -19.39 -8.63 -5.39
C GLY A 161 -19.64 -9.22 -6.78
N ARG A 162 -18.97 -8.67 -7.81
CA ARG A 162 -19.08 -9.17 -9.18
C ARG A 162 -18.50 -10.57 -9.36
N HIS A 163 -17.40 -10.89 -8.67
CA HIS A 163 -16.81 -12.23 -8.67
C HIS A 163 -17.72 -13.25 -7.98
N ASN A 164 -18.19 -12.92 -6.78
CA ASN A 164 -19.07 -13.75 -5.96
C ASN A 164 -20.41 -14.00 -6.66
N PHE A 165 -20.98 -13.01 -7.35
CA PHE A 165 -22.20 -13.22 -8.13
C PHE A 165 -22.06 -14.39 -9.10
N LYS A 166 -20.96 -14.46 -9.87
CA LYS A 166 -20.73 -15.57 -10.80
C LYS A 166 -20.66 -16.93 -10.12
N GLN A 167 -20.13 -16.99 -8.90
CA GLN A 167 -20.02 -18.22 -8.11
C GLN A 167 -21.35 -18.63 -7.49
N PHE A 168 -22.11 -17.68 -6.95
CA PHE A 168 -23.29 -17.96 -6.13
C PHE A 168 -24.62 -17.75 -6.86
N GLN A 169 -24.63 -17.26 -8.10
CA GLN A 169 -25.87 -17.00 -8.86
C GLN A 169 -26.78 -18.23 -8.95
N HIS A 170 -26.22 -19.45 -9.02
CA HIS A 170 -27.01 -20.69 -9.06
C HIS A 170 -27.90 -20.87 -7.82
N LEU A 171 -27.48 -20.37 -6.64
CA LEU A 171 -28.27 -20.43 -5.40
C LEU A 171 -29.51 -19.50 -5.42
N TYR A 172 -29.56 -18.54 -6.35
CA TYR A 172 -30.59 -17.51 -6.40
C TYR A 172 -31.40 -17.51 -7.71
N LEU A 173 -30.88 -18.12 -8.77
CA LEU A 173 -31.50 -18.18 -10.10
C LEU A 173 -32.22 -19.50 -10.38
N GLU A 174 -32.09 -20.52 -9.54
CA GLU A 174 -32.92 -21.72 -9.62
C GLU A 174 -34.28 -21.48 -8.93
N LYS A 175 -35.22 -20.93 -9.71
CA LYS A 175 -36.68 -21.07 -9.54
C LYS A 175 -37.34 -21.23 -10.89
#